data_AF-A0A9D1IXC3-F1
#
_entry.id   AF-A0A9D1IXC3-F1
#
_cell.length_a   1.000
_cell.length_b   1.000
_cell.length_c   1.000
_cell.angle_alpha   90.00
_cell.angle_beta   90.00
_cell.angle_gamma   90.00
#
_symmetry.space_group_name_H-M   'P 1'
#
loop_
_entity.id
_entity.type
_entity.pdbx_description
1 polymer ?
#
loop_
_entity_poly.entity_id
_entity_poly.type
_entity_poly.pdbx_seq_one_letter_code
_entity_poly.pdbx_strand_id
1 'polypeptide(L)' 'ELTPTLLREFVEKIVVHECWKDEQGTRHQDIEIYYSFVGKVDLPDD' A
#
# COMPACT_ATOMS: atom_id res chain seq x y z
N GLU A 1 2.27 -9.62 -15.54
CA GLU A 1 1.60 -9.91 -14.25
C GLU A 1 2.58 -9.64 -13.12
N LEU A 2 2.18 -8.82 -12.15
CA LEU A 2 2.98 -8.60 -10.96
C LEU A 2 2.67 -9.75 -9.99
N THR A 3 3.59 -10.69 -9.80
CA THR A 3 3.33 -11.85 -8.95
C THR A 3 3.45 -11.46 -7.47
N PRO A 4 2.67 -12.10 -6.57
CA PRO A 4 2.72 -11.81 -5.13
C PRO A 4 4.11 -11.98 -4.52
N THR A 5 4.93 -12.83 -5.13
CA THR A 5 6.32 -13.07 -4.74
C THR A 5 7.21 -11.87 -5.07
N LEU A 6 7.03 -11.26 -6.25
CA LEU A 6 7.78 -10.08 -6.67
C LEU A 6 7.50 -8.88 -5.76
N LEU A 7 6.23 -8.70 -5.36
CA LEU A 7 5.83 -7.67 -4.40
C LEU A 7 6.48 -7.86 -3.03
N ARG A 8 6.62 -9.10 -2.54
CA ARG A 8 7.27 -9.38 -1.25
C ARG A 8 8.75 -9.03 -1.23
N GLU A 9 9.45 -9.24 -2.35
CA GLU A 9 10.87 -8.90 -2.47
C GLU A 9 11.10 -7.38 -2.51
N PHE A 10 10.09 -6.59 -2.88
CA PHE A 10 10.21 -5.13 -3.02
C PHE A 10 9.57 -4.32 -1.90
N VAL A 11 8.88 -4.95 -0.95
CA VAL A 11 8.26 -4.26 0.17
C VAL A 11 9.19 -4.28 1.38
N GLU A 12 9.66 -3.10 1.78
CA GLU A 12 10.48 -2.89 2.98
C GLU A 12 9.65 -3.00 4.26
N LYS A 13 8.47 -2.35 4.26
CA LYS A 13 7.61 -2.27 5.44
C LYS A 13 6.16 -2.05 5.03
N ILE A 14 5.23 -2.67 5.74
CA ILE A 14 3.81 -2.35 5.67
C ILE A 14 3.38 -1.80 7.03
N VAL A 15 2.81 -0.60 7.05
CA VAL A 15 2.17 -0.02 8.23
C VAL A 15 0.68 -0.08 8.02
N VAL A 16 -0.02 -0.75 8.94
CA VAL A 16 -1.48 -0.82 8.93
C VAL A 16 -1.96 0.05 10.07
N HIS A 17 -2.72 1.08 9.73
CA HIS A 17 -3.30 1.98 10.72
C HIS A 17 -4.59 1.40 11.30
N GLU A 18 -5.00 1.99 12.42
CA GLU A 18 -6.28 1.64 13.02
C GLU A 18 -7.43 1.96 12.07
N CYS A 19 -8.40 1.05 12.09
CA CYS A 19 -9.55 1.19 11.23
C CYS A 19 -10.55 2.17 11.85
N TRP A 20 -11.08 3.06 11.02
CA TRP A 20 -12.11 4.00 11.40
C TRP A 20 -13.33 3.86 10.49
N LYS A 21 -14.47 4.39 10.94
CA LYS A 21 -15.69 4.46 10.14
C LYS A 21 -16.02 5.90 9.86
N ASP A 22 -16.38 6.20 8.62
CA ASP A 22 -16.91 7.52 8.29
C ASP A 22 -18.35 7.68 8.80
N GLU A 23 -18.88 8.89 8.66
CA GLU A 23 -20.25 9.24 9.07
C GLU A 23 -21.32 8.46 8.30
N GLN A 24 -20.98 7.88 7.15
CA GLN A 24 -21.86 7.05 6.33
C GLN A 24 -21.78 5.55 6.69
N GLY A 25 -20.92 5.19 7.65
CA GLY A 25 -20.70 3.82 8.12
C GLY A 25 -19.72 3.02 7.27
N THR A 26 -19.08 3.64 6.27
CA THR A 26 -18.03 3.01 5.46
C THR A 26 -16.80 2.81 6.32
N ARG A 27 -16.24 1.60 6.25
CA ARG A 27 -15.03 1.22 6.98
C ARG A 27 -13.80 1.65 6.19
N HIS A 28 -13.00 2.55 6.74
CA HIS A 28 -11.73 3.00 6.18
C HIS A 28 -10.57 2.38 6.95
N GLN A 29 -9.54 1.98 6.23
CA GLN A 29 -8.31 1.46 6.81
C GLN A 29 -7.14 1.98 5.99
N ASP A 30 -6.35 2.84 6.62
CA ASP A 30 -5.18 3.40 6.00
C ASP A 30 -4.03 2.38 6.05
N ILE A 31 -3.39 2.15 4.91
CA ILE A 31 -2.26 1.23 4.77
C ILE A 31 -1.15 1.97 4.05
N GLU A 32 0.01 2.06 4.69
CA GLU A 32 1.23 2.57 4.05
C GLU A 32 2.12 1.39 3.66
N ILE A 33 2.62 1.42 2.43
CA ILE A 33 3.53 0.41 1.89
C ILE A 33 4.83 1.11 1.51
N TYR A 34 5.90 0.78 2.22
CA TYR A 34 7.24 1.25 1.97
C TYR A 34 7.93 0.24 1.05
N TYR A 35 8.41 0.70 -0.11
CA TYR A 35 9.14 -0.13 -1.07
C TYR A 35 10.65 0.09 -0.93
N SER A 36 11.42 -0.98 -0.99
CA SER A 36 12.88 -0.99 -0.80
C SER A 36 13.69 -0.49 -2.01
N PHE A 37 13.04 -0.01 -3.08
CA PHE A 37 13.70 0.34 -4.34
C PHE A 37 14.03 1.84 -4.44
N VAL A 38 15.31 2.15 -4.70
CA VAL A 38 15.86 3.51 -4.92
C VAL A 38 15.54 4.05 -6.34
N GLY A 39 14.51 3.52 -7.01
CA GLY A 39 14.12 3.89 -8.38
C GLY A 39 12.70 4.39 -8.41
N LYS A 40 12.47 5.55 -9.05
CA LYS A 40 11.15 6.15 -9.26
C LYS A 40 10.14 5.09 -9.71
N VAL A 41 9.12 4.86 -8.89
CA VAL A 41 7.89 4.19 -9.32
C VAL A 41 6.98 5.30 -9.83
N ASP A 42 6.92 5.47 -11.15
CA ASP A 42 5.89 6.27 -11.76
C ASP A 42 4.60 5.44 -11.71
N LEU A 43 3.74 5.75 -10.74
CA LEU A 43 2.38 5.24 -10.72
C LEU A 43 1.66 5.83 -11.95
N PRO A 44 0.86 5.03 -12.68
CA PRO A 44 0.07 5.57 -13.77
C PRO A 44 -0.91 6.59 -13.19
N ASP A 45 -0.87 7.83 -13.69
CA ASP A 45 -1.97 8.77 -13.52
C ASP A 45 -3.18 8.23 -14.30
N ASP A 46 -4.35 8.26 -13.67
CA ASP A 46 -5.65 7.75 -14.16
C ASP A 46 -5.95 8.04 -15.65
#